data_AF-K2DNN8-F1
#
_entry.id   AF-K2DNN8-F1
#
_cell.length_a   1.000
_cell.length_b   1.000
_cell.length_c   1.000
_cell.angle_alpha   90.00
_cell.angle_beta   90.00
_cell.angle_gamma   90.00
#
_symmetry.space_group_name_H-M   'P 1'
#
loop_
_entity.id
_entity.type
_entity.pdbx_description
1 polymer ?
#
loop_
_entity_poly.entity_id
_entity_poly.type
_entity_poly.pdbx_seq_one_letter_code
_entity_poly.pdbx_strand_id
1 'polypeptide(L)'
;MTLCKFILGISVWLGVASSLAAEPLERHQAPAVMTIGSTTNGVNRSRMPQLITLPYQLLRSHILLRVQLRENARRRSGLSPVLAGLQSELEIPNLKVYRDRIANTLVMAVISLCVSALAFWLWLTQPAQLAAERRDPLYLLMGVNALAWAIGVSEAIIETPLLPWPWWGVFTMGAYVVWVAFTFLFCHQVLRPVPQRGWALAALGSASGMLAVYLALLSGEAWGWQVLSTWLGALALWSVAYVVWYIRRTWVERNTAGQADRLVICGAMMLAVMAGLRELLVVSPSRDLYDASSVIQYTSLLFGMAFVFIVANRFRMASVQSRDLTHHLALRVAEREKDLAISYGEMEQLAREQSSTAERVRILRDLHDGVGSHISTAIRQLESGQSRPGEVLQTLRDSLDQLKLSIDAINLPAGDINALLANIRYRLEPRFLACNIPWHWSVNVLVHISAHRGRCFRLIVDAISA
;
A
#
# COMPACT_ATOMS: atom_id res chain seq x y z
N MET A 1 -60.42 -0.35 4.95
CA MET A 1 -61.40 0.43 4.16
C MET A 1 -61.54 1.79 4.82
N THR A 2 -60.54 2.66 4.74
CA THR A 2 -60.27 3.68 3.68
C THR A 2 -61.23 4.87 3.70
N LEU A 3 -60.61 6.07 3.78
CA LEU A 3 -61.02 7.37 3.26
C LEU A 3 -62.22 8.10 3.90
N CYS A 4 -61.93 9.17 4.67
CA CYS A 4 -62.15 10.57 4.24
C CYS A 4 -61.82 11.55 5.39
N LYS A 5 -60.63 12.16 5.35
CA LYS A 5 -60.33 13.41 6.10
C LYS A 5 -59.41 14.28 5.25
N PHE A 6 -60.03 15.15 4.48
CA PHE A 6 -59.51 16.30 3.74
C PHE A 6 -60.77 17.16 3.54
N ILE A 7 -60.95 18.34 4.14
CA ILE A 7 -60.43 19.62 3.66
C ILE A 7 -61.00 20.75 4.58
N LEU A 8 -60.21 21.83 4.72
CA LEU A 8 -60.53 23.21 5.15
C LEU A 8 -60.67 23.56 6.64
N GLY A 9 -59.83 24.52 7.06
CA GLY A 9 -60.32 25.62 7.92
C GLY A 9 -59.56 25.91 9.21
N ILE A 10 -58.37 26.51 9.08
CA ILE A 10 -57.92 27.69 9.86
C ILE A 10 -58.45 27.81 11.31
N SER A 11 -57.59 27.55 12.28
CA SER A 11 -57.46 28.36 13.51
C SER A 11 -56.14 28.05 14.22
N VAL A 12 -55.03 28.52 13.65
CA VAL A 12 -53.80 28.74 14.44
C VAL A 12 -53.82 30.20 14.85
N TRP A 13 -54.47 30.46 15.98
CA TRP A 13 -54.34 31.68 16.76
C TRP A 13 -54.13 31.27 18.21
N LEU A 14 -52.87 31.24 18.63
CA LEU A 14 -52.39 31.46 20.00
C LEU A 14 -50.89 31.14 20.04
N GLY A 15 -50.13 32.00 19.35
CA GLY A 15 -48.70 32.14 19.60
C GLY A 15 -48.50 32.87 20.92
N VAL A 16 -48.26 32.09 21.97
CA VAL A 16 -47.25 32.35 23.01
C VAL A 16 -47.27 33.77 23.60
N ALA A 17 -48.22 34.00 24.51
CA ALA A 17 -47.99 34.92 25.62
C ALA A 17 -47.06 34.22 26.63
N SER A 18 -45.75 34.26 26.38
CA SER A 18 -44.79 34.09 27.47
C SER A 18 -44.54 35.48 28.03
N SER A 19 -45.16 35.79 29.17
CA SER A 19 -44.72 36.89 30.01
C SER A 19 -43.30 36.57 30.48
N LEU A 20 -42.30 37.02 29.74
CA LEU A 20 -40.96 37.19 30.29
C LEU A 20 -41.09 38.35 31.28
N ALA A 21 -41.24 38.01 32.56
CA ALA A 21 -40.92 38.93 33.63
C ALA A 21 -39.43 39.22 33.52
N ALA A 22 -39.09 40.22 32.69
CA ALA A 22 -37.73 40.72 32.58
C ALA A 22 -37.46 41.49 33.87
N GLU A 23 -36.50 41.00 34.66
CA GLU A 23 -35.74 41.87 35.56
C GLU A 23 -35.23 43.08 34.76
N PRO A 24 -35.10 44.26 35.38
CA PRO A 24 -34.69 45.46 34.68
C PRO A 24 -33.27 45.27 34.12
N LEU A 25 -33.21 44.90 32.83
CA LEU A 25 -31.99 44.81 32.04
C LEU A 25 -31.25 46.15 32.12
N GLU A 26 -29.99 46.09 32.55
CA GLU A 26 -29.11 47.27 32.59
C GLU A 26 -29.04 47.90 31.19
N ARG A 27 -29.03 49.24 31.14
CA ARG A 27 -29.06 50.06 29.89
C ARG A 27 -27.93 49.78 28.88
N HIS A 28 -27.00 48.87 29.18
CA HIS A 28 -25.82 48.58 28.38
C HIS A 28 -25.89 47.27 27.59
N GLN A 29 -26.92 46.43 27.74
CA GLN A 29 -26.98 45.13 27.06
C GLN A 29 -28.09 45.07 25.99
N ALA A 30 -27.72 44.71 24.75
CA ALA A 30 -28.67 44.55 23.66
C ALA A 30 -29.33 43.16 23.71
N PRO A 31 -30.67 43.06 23.61
CA PRO A 31 -31.34 41.77 23.48
C PRO A 31 -31.17 41.22 22.07
N ALA A 32 -31.09 39.90 21.99
CA ALA A 32 -30.97 39.17 20.74
C ALA A 32 -32.14 38.20 20.57
N VAL A 33 -32.49 37.95 19.32
CA VAL A 33 -33.43 36.91 18.95
C VAL A 33 -32.69 35.93 18.06
N MET A 34 -32.57 34.70 18.54
CA MET A 34 -32.06 33.60 17.75
C MET A 34 -33.24 32.93 17.04
N THR A 35 -33.18 32.94 15.71
CA THR A 35 -34.11 32.20 14.86
C THR A 35 -33.32 31.24 14.00
N ILE A 36 -33.73 29.98 13.89
CA ILE A 36 -33.13 29.08 12.91
C ILE A 36 -33.84 29.34 11.57
N GLY A 37 -33.35 30.37 10.87
CA GLY A 37 -33.93 31.01 9.66
C GLY A 37 -35.02 32.03 10.01
N SER A 38 -35.16 33.24 9.47
CA SER A 38 -34.44 34.06 8.47
C SER A 38 -34.58 35.54 8.86
N THR A 39 -33.63 36.43 8.50
CA THR A 39 -33.92 37.80 7.99
C THR A 39 -32.72 38.39 7.22
N THR A 40 -32.95 38.79 5.97
CA THR A 40 -32.42 39.99 5.28
C THR A 40 -33.17 40.11 3.95
N ASN A 41 -33.20 41.28 3.30
CA ASN A 41 -34.00 41.64 2.11
C ASN A 41 -33.74 40.85 0.80
N GLY A 42 -33.36 39.57 0.88
CA GLY A 42 -33.25 38.63 -0.23
C GLY A 42 -33.75 37.24 0.18
N VAL A 43 -34.11 36.39 -0.79
CA VAL A 43 -34.56 35.01 -0.54
C VAL A 43 -33.38 34.20 0.01
N ASN A 44 -33.18 34.23 1.33
CA ASN A 44 -32.17 33.41 2.00
C ASN A 44 -32.61 31.94 1.96
N ARG A 45 -31.88 31.13 1.19
CA ARG A 45 -32.16 29.70 1.02
C ARG A 45 -31.31 28.84 1.95
N SER A 46 -30.41 29.42 2.74
CA SER A 46 -29.48 28.72 3.63
C SER A 46 -30.23 27.99 4.77
N ARG A 47 -29.64 26.90 5.28
CA ARG A 47 -30.16 26.14 6.44
C ARG A 47 -29.48 26.55 7.75
N MET A 48 -28.82 27.72 7.76
CA MET A 48 -27.98 28.17 8.86
C MET A 48 -28.80 28.81 10.00
N PRO A 49 -28.39 28.65 11.27
CA PRO A 49 -28.98 29.41 12.36
C PRO A 49 -28.65 30.90 12.20
N GLN A 50 -29.60 31.76 12.52
CA GLN A 50 -29.46 33.21 12.38
C GLN A 50 -29.66 33.87 13.75
N LEU A 51 -28.65 34.63 14.18
CA LEU A 51 -28.73 35.44 15.38
C LEU A 51 -29.00 36.89 14.95
N ILE A 52 -30.17 37.41 15.32
CA ILE A 52 -30.60 38.77 14.99
C ILE A 52 -30.49 39.62 16.25
N THR A 53 -29.64 40.64 16.22
CA THR A 53 -29.52 41.61 17.31
C THR A 53 -30.55 42.71 17.11
N LEU A 54 -31.40 42.93 18.11
CA LEU A 54 -32.41 44.00 18.07
C LEU A 54 -31.81 45.27 18.71
N PRO A 55 -31.75 46.40 17.99
CA PRO A 55 -31.23 47.63 18.58
C PRO A 55 -32.15 48.10 19.72
N TYR A 56 -31.55 48.52 20.82
CA TYR A 56 -32.23 48.93 22.06
C TYR A 56 -33.35 49.96 21.85
N GLN A 57 -33.21 50.80 20.81
CA GLN A 57 -34.16 51.86 20.45
C GLN A 57 -35.52 51.33 19.96
N LEU A 58 -35.56 50.08 19.49
CA LEU A 58 -36.78 49.42 19.02
C LEU A 58 -37.51 48.66 20.15
N LEU A 59 -36.91 48.55 21.34
CA LEU A 59 -37.55 47.94 22.50
C LEU A 59 -38.51 48.89 23.19
N ARG A 60 -39.76 48.91 22.68
CA ARG A 60 -40.93 49.43 23.40
C ARG A 60 -41.56 48.32 24.23
N SER A 61 -42.48 48.68 25.14
CA SER A 61 -43.18 47.73 26.03
C SER A 61 -43.84 46.56 25.31
N HIS A 62 -44.16 46.70 24.01
CA HIS A 62 -44.68 45.64 23.17
C HIS A 62 -43.98 45.68 21.80
N ILE A 63 -43.26 44.61 21.46
CA ILE A 63 -42.64 44.41 20.15
C ILE A 63 -43.33 43.23 19.49
N LEU A 64 -43.94 43.46 18.34
CA LEU A 64 -44.49 42.38 17.52
C LEU A 64 -43.46 42.03 16.44
N LEU A 65 -42.75 40.92 16.64
CA LEU A 65 -41.84 40.37 15.64
C LEU A 65 -42.65 39.47 14.68
N ARG A 66 -42.95 39.96 13.48
CA ARG A 66 -43.67 39.19 12.47
C ARG A 66 -42.66 38.47 11.56
N VAL A 67 -42.52 37.16 11.75
CA VAL A 67 -41.74 36.30 10.85
C VAL A 67 -42.68 35.80 9.74
N GLN A 68 -42.52 36.32 8.53
CA GLN A 68 -43.24 35.81 7.36
C GLN A 68 -42.45 34.68 6.71
N LEU A 69 -42.97 33.46 6.83
CA LEU A 69 -42.40 32.28 6.18
C LEU A 69 -43.05 32.11 4.82
N ARG A 70 -42.27 32.18 3.76
CA ARG A 70 -42.72 31.72 2.44
C ARG A 70 -42.45 30.23 2.36
N GLU A 71 -43.47 29.43 2.69
CA GLU A 71 -43.40 27.99 2.54
C GLU A 71 -43.28 27.63 1.06
N ASN A 72 -42.25 26.85 0.73
CA ASN A 72 -42.21 26.13 -0.52
C ASN A 72 -42.63 24.71 -0.20
N ALA A 73 -43.81 24.26 -0.66
CA ALA A 73 -44.30 22.92 -0.34
C ALA A 73 -43.41 21.77 -0.85
N ARG A 74 -42.50 22.07 -1.79
CA ARG A 74 -41.45 21.15 -2.27
C ARG A 74 -40.19 21.11 -1.41
N ARG A 75 -40.17 21.86 -0.31
CA ARG A 75 -39.09 21.89 0.70
C ARG A 75 -39.71 21.64 2.06
N ARG A 76 -38.99 20.95 2.96
CA ARG A 76 -39.37 20.90 4.38
C ARG A 76 -39.22 22.33 4.93
N SER A 77 -40.34 23.05 4.92
CA SER A 77 -40.45 24.43 5.35
C SER A 77 -40.96 24.40 6.79
N GLY A 78 -40.27 25.10 7.68
CA GLY A 78 -40.63 25.12 9.10
C GLY A 78 -39.63 25.95 9.88
N LEU A 79 -40.12 26.60 10.92
CA LEU A 79 -39.32 27.40 11.84
C LEU A 79 -39.01 26.55 13.07
N SER A 80 -37.76 26.52 13.51
CA SER A 80 -37.44 25.97 14.83
C SER A 80 -38.08 26.84 15.93
N PRO A 81 -38.14 26.38 17.18
CA PRO A 81 -38.45 27.28 18.30
C PRO A 81 -37.56 28.55 18.22
N VAL A 82 -38.21 29.70 18.32
CA VAL A 82 -37.56 31.01 18.37
C VAL A 82 -37.14 31.27 19.81
N LEU A 83 -35.85 31.52 20.02
CA LEU A 83 -35.30 31.82 21.33
C LEU A 83 -35.04 33.33 21.40
N ALA A 84 -35.62 34.00 22.38
CA ALA A 84 -35.42 35.42 22.64
C ALA A 84 -34.81 35.58 24.04
N GLY A 85 -33.76 36.37 24.16
CA GLY A 85 -32.99 36.49 25.39
C GLY A 85 -31.85 37.49 25.25
N LEU A 86 -31.00 37.56 26.27
CA LEU A 86 -29.81 38.41 26.21
C LEU A 86 -28.83 37.86 25.16
N GLN A 87 -28.08 38.73 24.48
CA GLN A 87 -27.11 38.27 23.47
C GLN A 87 -26.12 37.25 24.05
N SER A 88 -25.59 37.50 25.25
CA SER A 88 -24.63 36.61 25.92
C SER A 88 -25.23 35.23 26.28
N GLU A 89 -26.54 35.13 26.48
CA GLU A 89 -27.21 33.86 26.79
C GLU A 89 -27.48 33.03 25.52
N LEU A 90 -27.68 33.72 24.38
CA LEU A 90 -28.01 33.08 23.10
C LEU A 90 -26.78 32.73 22.24
N GLU A 91 -25.61 33.27 22.56
CA GLU A 91 -24.36 32.94 21.85
C GLU A 91 -23.98 31.45 21.97
N ILE A 92 -24.06 30.88 23.18
CA ILE A 92 -23.69 29.47 23.42
C ILE A 92 -24.64 28.49 22.70
N PRO A 93 -25.98 28.62 22.81
CA PRO A 93 -26.92 27.83 22.01
C PRO A 93 -26.70 27.99 20.50
N ASN A 94 -26.44 29.21 20.02
CA ASN A 94 -26.19 29.47 18.61
C ASN A 94 -24.94 28.76 18.10
N LEU A 95 -23.83 28.83 18.84
CA LEU A 95 -22.59 28.12 18.53
C LEU A 95 -22.79 26.61 18.47
N LYS A 96 -23.59 26.04 19.39
CA LYS A 96 -23.89 24.60 19.40
C LYS A 96 -24.67 24.18 18.15
N VAL A 97 -25.74 24.90 17.80
CA VAL A 97 -26.54 24.61 16.60
C VAL A 97 -25.71 24.80 15.32
N TYR A 98 -24.90 25.86 15.27
CA TYR A 98 -23.99 26.13 14.16
C TYR A 98 -22.98 24.99 13.98
N ARG A 99 -22.34 24.56 15.07
CA ARG A 99 -21.37 23.46 15.05
C ARG A 99 -22.03 22.17 14.57
N ASP A 100 -23.15 21.81 15.17
CA ASP A 100 -23.78 20.52 14.93
C ASP A 100 -24.36 20.41 13.51
N ARG A 101 -24.78 21.53 12.90
CA ARG A 101 -25.36 21.57 11.54
C ARG A 101 -24.39 21.93 10.43
N ILE A 102 -23.46 22.85 10.64
CA ILE A 102 -22.60 23.40 9.59
C ILE A 102 -21.18 22.89 9.75
N ALA A 103 -20.57 23.08 10.91
CA ALA A 103 -19.18 22.70 11.11
C ALA A 103 -18.97 21.18 10.94
N ASN A 104 -19.84 20.37 11.56
CA ASN A 104 -19.76 18.91 11.42
C ASN A 104 -19.98 18.48 9.96
N THR A 105 -20.98 19.01 9.30
CA THR A 105 -21.28 18.79 7.86
C THR A 105 -20.07 19.14 6.98
N LEU A 106 -19.41 20.26 7.24
CA LEU A 106 -18.20 20.68 6.52
C LEU A 106 -17.05 19.71 6.74
N VAL A 107 -16.79 19.32 7.98
CA VAL A 107 -15.75 18.33 8.32
C VAL A 107 -16.02 17.01 7.60
N MET A 108 -17.27 16.52 7.60
CA MET A 108 -17.63 15.30 6.88
C MET A 108 -17.43 15.43 5.37
N ALA A 109 -17.81 16.57 4.78
CA ALA A 109 -17.60 16.81 3.35
C ALA A 109 -16.11 16.80 2.98
N VAL A 110 -15.26 17.45 3.78
CA VAL A 110 -13.80 17.46 3.57
C VAL A 110 -13.22 16.05 3.69
N ILE A 111 -13.60 15.29 4.73
CA ILE A 111 -13.12 13.91 4.91
C ILE A 111 -13.55 13.04 3.72
N SER A 112 -14.80 13.14 3.28
CA SER A 112 -15.28 12.40 2.09
C SER A 112 -14.53 12.79 0.82
N LEU A 113 -14.18 14.06 0.63
CA LEU A 113 -13.33 14.48 -0.50
C LEU A 113 -11.92 13.89 -0.40
N CYS A 114 -11.30 13.88 0.78
CA CYS A 114 -10.00 13.22 0.98
C CYS A 114 -10.06 11.72 0.70
N VAL A 115 -11.09 11.02 1.18
CA VAL A 115 -11.31 9.59 0.89
C VAL A 115 -11.52 9.37 -0.60
N SER A 116 -12.29 10.23 -1.27
CA SER A 116 -12.50 10.16 -2.72
C SER A 116 -11.19 10.35 -3.49
N ALA A 117 -10.41 11.37 -3.15
CA ALA A 117 -9.12 11.63 -3.76
C ALA A 117 -8.14 10.47 -3.56
N LEU A 118 -8.06 9.93 -2.34
CA LEU A 118 -7.24 8.74 -2.05
C LEU A 118 -7.70 7.52 -2.86
N ALA A 119 -9.00 7.28 -2.95
CA ALA A 119 -9.55 6.15 -3.69
C ALA A 119 -9.29 6.27 -5.21
N PHE A 120 -9.44 7.47 -5.78
CA PHE A 120 -9.07 7.72 -7.18
C PHE A 120 -7.57 7.60 -7.42
N TRP A 121 -6.75 8.13 -6.50
CA TRP A 121 -5.30 7.98 -6.55
C TRP A 121 -4.90 6.51 -6.59
N LEU A 122 -5.40 5.70 -5.64
CA LEU A 122 -5.15 4.26 -5.60
C LEU A 122 -5.66 3.51 -6.83
N TRP A 123 -6.75 3.97 -7.45
CA TRP A 123 -7.24 3.40 -8.71
C TRP A 123 -6.36 3.76 -9.91
N LEU A 124 -5.80 4.98 -9.95
CA LEU A 124 -4.91 5.45 -11.01
C LEU A 124 -3.50 4.83 -10.92
N THR A 125 -2.97 4.65 -9.71
CA THR A 125 -1.61 4.13 -9.48
C THR A 125 -1.52 2.62 -9.59
N GLN A 126 -2.63 1.90 -9.79
CA GLN A 126 -2.60 0.46 -10.00
C GLN A 126 -1.87 0.13 -11.29
N PRO A 127 -0.75 -0.63 -11.23
CA PRO A 127 -0.06 -1.03 -12.44
C PRO A 127 -0.97 -1.95 -13.24
N ALA A 128 -1.24 -1.58 -14.49
CA ALA A 128 -2.01 -2.41 -15.44
C ALA A 128 -1.14 -3.57 -15.96
N GLN A 129 -0.49 -4.31 -15.05
CA GLN A 129 0.76 -4.99 -15.38
C GLN A 129 0.60 -6.30 -16.15
N LEU A 130 -0.60 -6.90 -16.24
CA LEU A 130 -0.88 -7.89 -17.28
C LEU A 130 -2.36 -7.81 -17.67
N ALA A 131 -2.65 -7.85 -18.97
CA ALA A 131 -3.97 -7.75 -19.58
C ALA A 131 -5.06 -8.75 -19.08
N ALA A 132 -4.72 -9.63 -18.14
CA ALA A 132 -5.63 -10.60 -17.49
C ALA A 132 -6.21 -10.11 -16.16
N GLU A 133 -5.55 -9.22 -15.41
CA GLU A 133 -6.07 -8.66 -14.15
C GLU A 133 -6.59 -7.23 -14.37
N ARG A 134 -7.90 -7.12 -14.62
CA ARG A 134 -8.59 -5.82 -14.67
C ARG A 134 -8.39 -5.08 -13.34
N ARG A 135 -8.12 -3.76 -13.42
CA ARG A 135 -8.09 -2.83 -12.26
C ARG A 135 -9.22 -3.16 -11.30
N ASP A 136 -8.93 -3.22 -10.00
CA ASP A 136 -9.98 -3.57 -9.05
C ASP A 136 -11.00 -2.44 -8.98
N PRO A 137 -12.27 -2.68 -9.37
CA PRO A 137 -13.27 -1.62 -9.40
C PRO A 137 -13.65 -1.13 -8.00
N LEU A 138 -13.25 -1.83 -6.93
CA LEU A 138 -13.55 -1.44 -5.55
C LEU A 138 -13.12 0.00 -5.23
N TYR A 139 -11.93 0.41 -5.69
CA TYR A 139 -11.39 1.75 -5.43
C TYR A 139 -12.16 2.82 -6.20
N LEU A 140 -12.52 2.55 -7.46
CA LEU A 140 -13.35 3.47 -8.27
C LEU A 140 -14.75 3.61 -7.66
N LEU A 141 -15.35 2.50 -7.23
CA LEU A 141 -16.67 2.52 -6.60
C LEU A 141 -16.67 3.36 -5.33
N MET A 142 -15.65 3.22 -4.47
CA MET A 142 -15.53 4.06 -3.27
C MET A 142 -15.25 5.53 -3.61
N GLY A 143 -14.42 5.80 -4.62
CA GLY A 143 -14.10 7.16 -5.06
C GLY A 143 -15.35 7.94 -5.49
N VAL A 144 -16.19 7.32 -6.34
CA VAL A 144 -17.46 7.90 -6.79
C VAL A 144 -18.47 7.97 -5.64
N ASN A 145 -18.52 6.96 -4.77
CA ASN A 145 -19.39 6.95 -3.59
C ASN A 145 -19.12 8.16 -2.68
N ALA A 146 -17.87 8.35 -2.30
CA ALA A 146 -17.45 9.43 -1.39
C ALA A 146 -17.61 10.81 -2.04
N LEU A 147 -17.39 10.93 -3.35
CA LEU A 147 -17.63 12.15 -4.11
C LEU A 147 -19.12 12.53 -4.15
N ALA A 148 -19.98 11.56 -4.46
CA ALA A 148 -21.42 11.76 -4.52
C ALA A 148 -21.99 12.19 -3.15
N TRP A 149 -21.48 11.62 -2.07
CA TRP A 149 -21.80 12.06 -0.71
C TRP A 149 -21.38 13.50 -0.44
N ALA A 150 -20.14 13.87 -0.76
CA ALA A 150 -19.63 15.24 -0.56
C ALA A 150 -20.49 16.27 -1.30
N ILE A 151 -20.92 15.96 -2.52
CA ILE A 151 -21.83 16.79 -3.31
C ILE A 151 -23.21 16.88 -2.64
N GLY A 152 -23.79 15.76 -2.22
CA GLY A 152 -25.11 15.76 -1.55
C GLY A 152 -25.13 16.56 -0.25
N VAL A 153 -24.07 16.44 0.55
CA VAL A 153 -23.92 17.14 1.84
C VAL A 153 -23.65 18.64 1.65
N SER A 154 -23.07 19.05 0.51
CA SER A 154 -22.81 20.47 0.22
C SER A 154 -24.08 21.34 0.19
N GLU A 155 -25.26 20.76 -0.02
CA GLU A 155 -26.54 21.48 0.03
C GLU A 155 -26.77 22.18 1.38
N ALA A 156 -26.26 21.61 2.48
CA ALA A 156 -26.42 22.19 3.81
C ALA A 156 -25.47 23.38 4.06
N ILE A 157 -24.36 23.47 3.30
CA ILE A 157 -23.29 24.47 3.48
C ILE A 157 -23.50 25.65 2.53
N ILE A 158 -23.95 25.39 1.31
CA ILE A 158 -24.07 26.40 0.25
C ILE A 158 -25.25 27.35 0.53
N GLU A 159 -24.94 28.60 0.83
CA GLU A 159 -25.94 29.65 1.12
C GLU A 159 -26.69 30.10 -0.14
N THR A 160 -25.96 30.24 -1.25
CA THR A 160 -26.50 30.62 -2.56
C THR A 160 -26.38 29.45 -3.53
N PRO A 161 -27.47 28.72 -3.82
CA PRO A 161 -27.40 27.59 -4.74
C PRO A 161 -26.98 28.07 -6.12
N LEU A 162 -26.06 27.32 -6.75
CA LEU A 162 -25.53 27.63 -8.08
C LEU A 162 -26.61 27.57 -9.17
N LEU A 163 -27.64 26.76 -8.95
CA LEU A 163 -28.76 26.57 -9.87
C LEU A 163 -30.06 27.11 -9.25
N PRO A 164 -30.98 27.63 -10.09
CA PRO A 164 -32.35 27.91 -9.67
C PRO A 164 -33.04 26.65 -9.16
N TRP A 165 -33.94 26.82 -8.19
CA TRP A 165 -34.91 25.78 -7.87
C TRP A 165 -35.86 25.59 -9.06
N PRO A 166 -36.21 24.34 -9.46
CA PRO A 166 -36.04 23.07 -8.75
C PRO A 166 -34.76 22.28 -9.07
N TRP A 167 -33.99 22.69 -10.07
CA TRP A 167 -32.84 21.94 -10.59
C TRP A 167 -31.75 21.68 -9.55
N TRP A 168 -31.52 22.64 -8.64
CA TRP A 168 -30.60 22.43 -7.53
C TRP A 168 -30.99 21.24 -6.64
N GLY A 169 -32.28 21.12 -6.29
CA GLY A 169 -32.77 20.00 -5.48
C GLY A 169 -32.70 18.65 -6.22
N VAL A 170 -32.95 18.65 -7.54
CA VAL A 170 -32.78 17.43 -8.36
C VAL A 170 -31.33 16.99 -8.38
N PHE A 171 -30.40 17.94 -8.52
CA PHE A 171 -28.98 17.66 -8.54
C PHE A 171 -28.49 17.08 -7.21
N THR A 172 -28.85 17.68 -6.07
CA THR A 172 -28.44 17.20 -4.75
C THR A 172 -29.10 15.85 -4.40
N MET A 173 -30.38 15.66 -4.72
CA MET A 173 -31.05 14.36 -4.57
C MET A 173 -30.47 13.29 -5.49
N GLY A 174 -30.12 13.65 -6.73
CA GLY A 174 -29.43 12.77 -7.66
C GLY A 174 -28.09 12.30 -7.10
N ALA A 175 -27.33 13.19 -6.46
CA ALA A 175 -26.09 12.83 -5.77
C ALA A 175 -26.32 11.82 -4.64
N TYR A 176 -27.38 11.96 -3.84
CA TYR A 176 -27.76 10.95 -2.83
C TYR A 176 -28.14 9.61 -3.46
N VAL A 177 -28.88 9.59 -4.57
CA VAL A 177 -29.24 8.35 -5.30
C VAL A 177 -27.98 7.64 -5.81
N VAL A 178 -27.03 8.39 -6.38
CA VAL A 178 -25.73 7.86 -6.81
C VAL A 178 -24.96 7.30 -5.61
N TRP A 179 -24.89 8.03 -4.49
CA TRP A 179 -24.24 7.57 -3.27
C TRP A 179 -24.83 6.24 -2.77
N VAL A 180 -26.16 6.13 -2.67
CA VAL A 180 -26.82 4.88 -2.27
C VAL A 180 -26.42 3.73 -3.19
N ALA A 181 -26.53 3.92 -4.51
CA ALA A 181 -26.22 2.89 -5.50
C ALA A 181 -24.76 2.42 -5.42
N PHE A 182 -23.82 3.36 -5.32
CA PHE A 182 -22.39 3.05 -5.23
C PHE A 182 -22.01 2.43 -3.89
N THR A 183 -22.71 2.76 -2.79
CA THR A 183 -22.56 2.05 -1.50
C THR A 183 -22.96 0.58 -1.65
N PHE A 184 -24.10 0.28 -2.28
CA PHE A 184 -24.51 -1.12 -2.54
C PHE A 184 -23.55 -1.86 -3.46
N LEU A 185 -23.07 -1.20 -4.53
CA LEU A 185 -22.08 -1.79 -5.44
C LEU A 185 -20.75 -2.07 -4.72
N PHE A 186 -20.28 -1.13 -3.89
CA PHE A 186 -19.08 -1.29 -3.07
C PHE A 186 -19.21 -2.48 -2.13
N CYS A 187 -20.30 -2.56 -1.36
CA CYS A 187 -20.58 -3.70 -0.48
C CYS A 187 -20.63 -5.01 -1.28
N HIS A 188 -21.35 -5.04 -2.40
CA HIS A 188 -21.49 -6.25 -3.24
C HIS A 188 -20.16 -6.73 -3.82
N GLN A 189 -19.27 -5.80 -4.19
CA GLN A 189 -17.95 -6.08 -4.75
C GLN A 189 -17.04 -6.80 -3.74
N VAL A 190 -17.23 -6.58 -2.42
CA VAL A 190 -16.42 -7.22 -1.37
C VAL A 190 -16.80 -8.69 -1.15
N LEU A 191 -18.01 -9.14 -1.52
CA LEU A 191 -18.41 -10.56 -1.43
C LEU A 191 -18.04 -11.38 -2.66
N ARG A 192 -17.16 -10.90 -3.56
CA ARG A 192 -16.80 -11.70 -4.76
C ARG A 192 -16.35 -13.13 -4.37
N PRO A 193 -16.75 -14.16 -5.14
CA PRO A 193 -17.54 -14.09 -6.37
C PRO A 193 -19.06 -14.08 -6.11
N VAL A 194 -19.77 -13.07 -6.64
CA VAL A 194 -21.24 -13.01 -6.63
C VAL A 194 -21.73 -12.82 -8.06
N PRO A 195 -22.86 -13.42 -8.48
CA PRO A 195 -23.48 -13.12 -9.77
C PRO A 195 -23.66 -11.62 -10.01
N GLN A 196 -23.55 -11.23 -11.29
CA GLN A 196 -23.68 -9.85 -11.79
C GLN A 196 -25.04 -9.19 -11.45
N ARG A 197 -26.01 -9.94 -10.93
CA ARG A 197 -27.34 -9.46 -10.50
C ARG A 197 -27.26 -8.29 -9.51
N GLY A 198 -26.22 -8.19 -8.68
CA GLY A 198 -26.07 -7.04 -7.77
C GLY A 198 -25.92 -5.69 -8.49
N TRP A 199 -25.29 -5.68 -9.66
CA TRP A 199 -25.17 -4.48 -10.48
C TRP A 199 -26.51 -4.07 -11.08
N ALA A 200 -27.29 -5.05 -11.54
CA ALA A 200 -28.64 -4.82 -12.04
C ALA A 200 -29.57 -4.28 -10.93
N LEU A 201 -29.49 -4.82 -9.71
CA LEU A 201 -30.28 -4.34 -8.57
C LEU A 201 -29.91 -2.90 -8.17
N ALA A 202 -28.62 -2.55 -8.14
CA ALA A 202 -28.19 -1.18 -7.86
C ALA A 202 -28.61 -0.20 -8.98
N ALA A 203 -28.53 -0.62 -10.24
CA ALA A 203 -29.00 0.17 -11.39
C ALA A 203 -30.53 0.37 -11.37
N LEU A 204 -31.29 -0.69 -11.06
CA LEU A 204 -32.75 -0.61 -10.91
C LEU A 204 -33.14 0.28 -9.71
N GLY A 205 -32.44 0.14 -8.58
CA GLY A 205 -32.65 0.98 -7.39
C GLY A 205 -32.41 2.46 -7.69
N SER A 206 -31.28 2.79 -8.33
CA SER A 206 -30.97 4.17 -8.72
C SER A 206 -31.94 4.73 -9.75
N ALA A 207 -32.31 3.95 -10.77
CA ALA A 207 -33.31 4.35 -11.75
C ALA A 207 -34.68 4.60 -11.08
N SER A 208 -35.09 3.74 -10.15
CA SER A 208 -36.34 3.91 -9.39
C SER A 208 -36.33 5.15 -8.49
N GLY A 209 -35.18 5.49 -7.91
CA GLY A 209 -35.02 6.68 -7.08
C GLY A 209 -35.04 7.97 -7.87
N MET A 210 -34.34 8.00 -9.01
CA MET A 210 -34.39 9.15 -9.91
C MET A 210 -35.81 9.34 -10.47
N LEU A 211 -36.51 8.25 -10.79
CA LEU A 211 -37.91 8.29 -11.21
C LEU A 211 -38.82 8.80 -10.09
N ALA A 212 -38.64 8.37 -8.84
CA ALA A 212 -39.42 8.86 -7.71
C ALA A 212 -39.21 10.35 -7.46
N VAL A 213 -37.97 10.84 -7.56
CA VAL A 213 -37.64 12.27 -7.49
C VAL A 213 -38.31 13.05 -8.62
N TYR A 214 -38.23 12.53 -9.86
CA TYR A 214 -38.87 13.14 -11.02
C TYR A 214 -40.40 13.19 -10.89
N LEU A 215 -41.03 12.11 -10.45
CA LEU A 215 -42.47 12.06 -10.18
C LEU A 215 -42.88 12.98 -9.03
N ALA A 216 -42.07 13.12 -7.98
CA ALA A 216 -42.30 14.05 -6.89
C ALA A 216 -42.20 15.53 -7.33
N LEU A 217 -41.43 15.82 -8.38
CA LEU A 217 -41.33 17.17 -8.98
C LEU A 217 -42.52 17.50 -9.87
N LEU A 218 -43.04 16.50 -10.60
CA LEU A 218 -44.18 16.63 -11.51
C LEU A 218 -45.54 16.60 -10.80
N SER A 219 -45.66 15.84 -9.70
CA SER A 219 -46.88 15.77 -8.91
C SER A 219 -47.04 17.03 -8.03
N GLY A 220 -48.28 17.50 -7.89
CA GLY A 220 -48.60 18.65 -7.03
C GLY A 220 -48.22 18.42 -5.56
N GLU A 221 -48.28 19.50 -4.77
CA GLU A 221 -47.70 19.64 -3.43
C GLU A 221 -48.02 18.49 -2.45
N ALA A 222 -49.25 17.97 -2.47
CA ALA A 222 -49.67 16.92 -1.53
C ALA A 222 -49.22 15.50 -1.94
N TRP A 223 -49.11 15.23 -3.24
CA TRP A 223 -48.81 13.89 -3.76
C TRP A 223 -47.30 13.64 -3.85
N GLY A 224 -46.51 14.68 -4.16
CA GLY A 224 -45.06 14.54 -4.31
C GLY A 224 -44.36 14.11 -3.02
N TRP A 225 -44.77 14.64 -1.87
CA TRP A 225 -44.22 14.25 -0.57
C TRP A 225 -44.55 12.79 -0.22
N GLN A 226 -45.79 12.34 -0.49
CA GLN A 226 -46.22 10.97 -0.24
C GLN A 226 -45.46 9.96 -1.10
N VAL A 227 -45.25 10.28 -2.37
CA VAL A 227 -44.46 9.44 -3.30
C VAL A 227 -43.02 9.32 -2.80
N LEU A 228 -42.39 10.44 -2.41
CA LEU A 228 -41.02 10.45 -1.90
C LEU A 228 -40.88 9.71 -0.57
N SER A 229 -41.80 9.92 0.40
CA SER A 229 -41.76 9.24 1.69
C SER A 229 -41.99 7.73 1.55
N THR A 230 -42.88 7.32 0.64
CA THR A 230 -43.15 5.90 0.36
C THR A 230 -41.93 5.26 -0.29
N TRP A 231 -41.27 5.95 -1.23
CA TRP A 231 -40.04 5.48 -1.85
C TRP A 231 -38.89 5.35 -0.83
N LEU A 232 -38.69 6.34 0.05
CA LEU A 232 -37.70 6.28 1.13
C LEU A 232 -37.98 5.12 2.10
N GLY A 233 -39.25 4.86 2.42
CA GLY A 233 -39.65 3.69 3.22
C GLY A 233 -39.35 2.37 2.51
N ALA A 234 -39.63 2.26 1.22
CA ALA A 234 -39.29 1.09 0.42
C ALA A 234 -37.78 0.87 0.33
N LEU A 235 -37.00 1.95 0.17
CA LEU A 235 -35.54 1.91 0.18
C LEU A 235 -35.00 1.44 1.55
N ALA A 236 -35.57 1.93 2.65
CA ALA A 236 -35.20 1.51 4.00
C ALA A 236 -35.47 0.00 4.20
N LEU A 237 -36.65 -0.49 3.82
CA LEU A 237 -36.98 -1.91 3.89
C LEU A 237 -36.02 -2.76 3.03
N TRP A 238 -35.71 -2.30 1.82
CA TRP A 238 -34.75 -2.98 0.95
C TRP A 238 -33.35 -2.99 1.55
N SER A 239 -32.89 -1.90 2.16
CA SER A 239 -31.59 -1.82 2.83
C SER A 239 -31.49 -2.79 4.02
N VAL A 240 -32.56 -2.92 4.81
CA VAL A 240 -32.64 -3.90 5.91
C VAL A 240 -32.55 -5.32 5.37
N ALA A 241 -33.34 -5.64 4.34
CA ALA A 241 -33.31 -6.96 3.70
C ALA A 241 -31.92 -7.29 3.13
N TYR A 242 -31.25 -6.30 2.52
CA TYR A 242 -29.89 -6.46 2.01
C TYR A 242 -28.87 -6.70 3.12
N VAL A 243 -28.95 -5.98 4.24
CA VAL A 243 -28.06 -6.20 5.40
C VAL A 243 -28.26 -7.60 5.98
N VAL A 244 -29.50 -8.05 6.14
CA VAL A 244 -29.79 -9.42 6.63
C VAL A 244 -29.22 -10.47 5.68
N TRP A 245 -29.41 -10.30 4.37
CA TRP A 245 -28.83 -11.18 3.36
C TRP A 245 -27.29 -11.17 3.41
N TYR A 246 -26.68 -9.99 3.55
CA TYR A 246 -25.24 -9.81 3.66
C TYR A 246 -24.68 -10.54 4.90
N ILE A 247 -25.28 -10.31 6.08
CA ILE A 247 -24.91 -10.99 7.34
C ILE A 247 -24.97 -12.51 7.15
N ARG A 248 -26.11 -13.02 6.68
CA ARG A 248 -26.29 -14.46 6.44
C ARG A 248 -25.19 -15.01 5.55
N ARG A 249 -24.83 -14.29 4.49
CA ARG A 249 -23.80 -14.73 3.56
C ARG A 249 -22.40 -14.70 4.17
N THR A 250 -22.05 -13.63 4.90
CA THR A 250 -20.78 -13.57 5.62
C THR A 250 -20.62 -14.68 6.65
N TRP A 251 -21.73 -15.11 7.25
CA TRP A 251 -21.76 -16.20 8.21
C TRP A 251 -21.58 -17.58 7.54
N VAL A 252 -22.23 -17.81 6.39
CA VAL A 252 -22.06 -19.05 5.61
C VAL A 252 -20.63 -19.18 5.09
N GLU A 253 -20.03 -18.08 4.62
CA GLU A 253 -18.68 -18.06 4.05
C GLU A 253 -17.60 -17.69 5.10
N ARG A 254 -17.82 -17.99 6.39
CA ARG A 254 -16.94 -17.57 7.48
C ARG A 254 -15.52 -18.13 7.40
N ASN A 255 -15.30 -19.27 6.74
CA ASN A 255 -13.98 -19.90 6.63
C ASN A 255 -13.21 -19.47 5.37
N THR A 256 -13.72 -18.51 4.60
CA THR A 256 -13.08 -18.06 3.35
C THR A 256 -12.13 -16.89 3.62
N ALA A 257 -11.04 -16.82 2.84
CA ALA A 257 -10.14 -15.67 2.85
C ALA A 257 -10.91 -14.36 2.62
N GLY A 258 -10.60 -13.32 3.40
CA GLY A 258 -11.31 -12.03 3.35
C GLY A 258 -12.49 -11.88 4.33
N GLN A 259 -12.67 -12.79 5.29
CA GLN A 259 -13.70 -12.68 6.34
C GLN A 259 -13.62 -11.36 7.12
N ALA A 260 -12.41 -10.91 7.48
CA ALA A 260 -12.20 -9.68 8.24
C ALA A 260 -12.76 -8.45 7.52
N ASP A 261 -12.46 -8.31 6.21
CA ASP A 261 -12.96 -7.22 5.37
C ASP A 261 -14.49 -7.21 5.33
N ARG A 262 -15.09 -8.40 5.21
CA ARG A 262 -16.55 -8.57 5.16
C ARG A 262 -17.22 -8.21 6.47
N LEU A 263 -16.63 -8.56 7.62
CA LEU A 263 -17.15 -8.25 8.96
C LEU A 263 -17.12 -6.74 9.24
N VAL A 264 -16.06 -6.04 8.83
CA VAL A 264 -15.96 -4.58 9.01
C VAL A 264 -17.06 -3.86 8.23
N ILE A 265 -17.30 -4.24 6.96
CA ILE A 265 -18.41 -3.68 6.17
C ILE A 265 -19.77 -4.02 6.79
N CYS A 266 -19.93 -5.25 7.31
CA CYS A 266 -21.16 -5.65 7.98
C CYS A 266 -21.50 -4.71 9.15
N GLY A 267 -20.51 -4.42 10.00
CA GLY A 267 -20.67 -3.48 11.12
C GLY A 267 -21.02 -2.07 10.64
N ALA A 268 -20.29 -1.56 9.64
CA ALA A 268 -20.55 -0.25 9.05
C ALA A 268 -21.96 -0.13 8.46
N MET A 269 -22.43 -1.17 7.76
CA MET A 269 -23.73 -1.16 7.10
C MET A 269 -24.89 -1.29 8.10
N MET A 270 -24.72 -2.07 9.17
CA MET A 270 -25.69 -2.16 10.25
C MET A 270 -25.89 -0.80 10.93
N LEU A 271 -24.79 -0.12 11.26
CA LEU A 271 -24.84 1.23 11.84
C LEU A 271 -25.44 2.25 10.87
N ALA A 272 -25.15 2.15 9.57
CA ALA A 272 -25.72 3.02 8.55
C ALA A 272 -27.24 2.85 8.41
N VAL A 273 -27.73 1.61 8.41
CA VAL A 273 -29.17 1.32 8.38
C VAL A 273 -29.87 1.79 9.66
N MET A 274 -29.25 1.61 10.82
CA MET A 274 -29.76 2.14 12.10
C MET A 274 -29.89 3.67 12.09
N ALA A 275 -28.88 4.37 11.55
CA ALA A 275 -28.90 5.81 11.38
C ALA A 275 -30.01 6.24 10.41
N GLY A 276 -30.14 5.56 9.27
CA GLY A 276 -31.19 5.84 8.28
C GLY A 276 -32.61 5.59 8.82
N LEU A 277 -32.81 4.51 9.58
CA LEU A 277 -34.10 4.20 10.20
C LEU A 277 -34.47 5.23 11.28
N ARG A 278 -33.49 5.65 12.11
CA ARG A 278 -33.68 6.76 13.05
C ARG A 278 -34.13 8.01 12.31
N GLU A 279 -33.49 8.38 11.20
CA GLU A 279 -33.88 9.56 10.45
C GLU A 279 -35.28 9.43 9.86
N LEU A 280 -35.65 8.27 9.29
CA LEU A 280 -36.99 8.05 8.77
C LEU A 280 -38.07 8.18 9.87
N LEU A 281 -37.77 7.72 11.09
CA LEU A 281 -38.66 7.82 12.26
C LEU A 281 -38.73 9.23 12.86
N VAL A 282 -37.62 9.97 12.86
CA VAL A 282 -37.53 11.35 13.38
C VAL A 282 -38.09 12.37 12.38
N VAL A 283 -37.95 12.10 11.08
CA VAL A 283 -38.48 12.91 9.97
C VAL A 283 -39.97 12.62 9.73
N SER A 284 -40.55 11.64 10.43
CA SER A 284 -41.96 11.26 10.30
C SER A 284 -42.90 12.44 10.64
N PRO A 285 -44.04 12.59 9.92
CA PRO A 285 -44.89 13.80 9.95
C PRO A 285 -45.52 14.16 11.31
N SER A 286 -45.43 13.29 12.31
CA SER A 286 -46.14 13.42 13.58
C SER A 286 -45.31 14.06 14.70
N ARG A 287 -44.05 14.42 14.46
CA ARG A 287 -43.14 14.97 15.48
C ARG A 287 -42.47 16.25 14.99
N ASP A 288 -42.88 17.39 15.56
CA ASP A 288 -42.36 18.75 15.32
C ASP A 288 -40.92 19.00 15.86
N LEU A 289 -40.08 17.96 15.91
CA LEU A 289 -38.69 18.11 16.33
C LEU A 289 -37.81 18.56 15.16
N TYR A 290 -37.87 19.86 14.85
CA TYR A 290 -36.95 20.54 13.94
C TYR A 290 -35.51 20.64 14.48
N ASP A 291 -35.29 20.27 15.75
CA ASP A 291 -34.00 20.39 16.46
C ASP A 291 -33.13 19.12 16.41
N ALA A 292 -33.61 18.03 15.81
CA ALA A 292 -32.84 16.78 15.79
C ALA A 292 -31.64 16.87 14.83
N SER A 293 -30.43 16.66 15.36
CA SER A 293 -29.22 16.50 14.55
C SER A 293 -29.31 15.27 13.64
N SER A 294 -28.85 15.45 12.40
CA SER A 294 -28.86 14.42 11.37
C SER A 294 -27.71 13.45 11.62
N VAL A 295 -28.04 12.22 12.02
CA VAL A 295 -27.06 11.18 12.35
C VAL A 295 -26.58 10.46 11.08
N ILE A 296 -27.31 10.57 9.97
CA ILE A 296 -26.91 9.97 8.69
C ILE A 296 -25.58 10.56 8.18
N GLN A 297 -25.24 11.79 8.60
CA GLN A 297 -24.01 12.48 8.24
C GLN A 297 -22.73 11.69 8.59
N TYR A 298 -22.77 10.92 9.67
CA TYR A 298 -21.64 10.14 10.17
C TYR A 298 -21.44 8.80 9.45
N THR A 299 -22.40 8.36 8.62
CA THR A 299 -22.32 7.06 7.93
C THR A 299 -21.15 7.01 6.94
N SER A 300 -20.82 8.13 6.30
CA SER A 300 -19.68 8.22 5.38
C SER A 300 -18.34 7.99 6.06
N LEU A 301 -18.18 8.38 7.34
CA LEU A 301 -16.99 8.06 8.12
C LEU A 301 -16.82 6.56 8.35
N LEU A 302 -17.92 5.86 8.63
CA LEU A 302 -17.89 4.41 8.85
C LEU A 302 -17.43 3.69 7.59
N PHE A 303 -17.96 4.08 6.43
CA PHE A 303 -17.53 3.52 5.15
C PHE A 303 -16.10 3.92 4.78
N GLY A 304 -15.69 5.17 5.04
CA GLY A 304 -14.31 5.61 4.85
C GLY A 304 -13.31 4.84 5.69
N MET A 305 -13.63 4.61 6.97
CA MET A 305 -12.79 3.80 7.88
C MET A 305 -12.75 2.33 7.45
N ALA A 306 -13.89 1.75 7.06
CA ALA A 306 -13.94 0.41 6.49
C ALA A 306 -13.06 0.29 5.24
N PHE A 307 -13.08 1.29 4.36
CA PHE A 307 -12.23 1.34 3.18
C PHE A 307 -10.74 1.41 3.52
N VAL A 308 -10.34 2.29 4.42
CA VAL A 308 -8.94 2.37 4.87
C VAL A 308 -8.48 1.04 5.47
N PHE A 309 -9.33 0.38 6.26
CA PHE A 309 -9.04 -0.94 6.80
C PHE A 309 -8.82 -1.99 5.70
N ILE A 310 -9.70 -2.03 4.69
CA ILE A 310 -9.59 -2.97 3.55
C ILE A 310 -8.29 -2.70 2.77
N VAL A 311 -7.99 -1.43 2.49
CA VAL A 311 -6.75 -1.02 1.81
C VAL A 311 -5.53 -1.48 2.62
N ALA A 312 -5.51 -1.23 3.93
CA ALA A 312 -4.41 -1.63 4.80
C ALA A 312 -4.24 -3.16 4.85
N ASN A 313 -5.35 -3.91 4.92
CA ASN A 313 -5.31 -5.37 4.92
C ASN A 313 -4.75 -5.91 3.60
N ARG A 314 -5.20 -5.37 2.47
CA ARG A 314 -4.70 -5.73 1.14
C ARG A 314 -3.23 -5.38 0.95
N PHE A 315 -2.81 -4.19 1.38
CA PHE A 315 -1.42 -3.77 1.35
C PHE A 315 -0.54 -4.70 2.19
N ARG A 316 -1.01 -5.11 3.37
CA ARG A 316 -0.30 -6.10 4.21
C ARG A 316 -0.15 -7.43 3.48
N MET A 317 -1.21 -7.96 2.86
CA MET A 317 -1.14 -9.21 2.11
C MET A 317 -0.17 -9.12 0.92
N ALA A 318 -0.24 -8.04 0.14
CA ALA A 318 0.70 -7.81 -0.97
C ALA A 318 2.16 -7.67 -0.50
N SER A 319 2.37 -7.00 0.64
CA SER A 319 3.70 -6.85 1.23
C SER A 319 4.28 -8.17 1.72
N VAL A 320 3.46 -9.05 2.30
CA VAL A 320 3.89 -10.41 2.71
C VAL A 320 4.27 -11.23 1.49
N GLN A 321 3.45 -11.24 0.43
CA GLN A 321 3.77 -11.95 -0.82
C GLN A 321 5.06 -11.46 -1.46
N SER A 322 5.29 -10.14 -1.47
CA SER A 322 6.54 -9.56 -1.98
C SER A 322 7.74 -10.01 -1.14
N ARG A 323 7.61 -10.03 0.19
CA ARG A 323 8.69 -10.50 1.09
C ARG A 323 9.00 -11.97 0.88
N ASP A 324 7.97 -12.81 0.74
CA ASP A 324 8.14 -14.24 0.47
C ASP A 324 8.88 -14.45 -0.85
N LEU A 325 8.51 -13.71 -1.90
CA LEU A 325 9.17 -13.80 -3.20
C LEU A 325 10.65 -13.37 -3.13
N THR A 326 10.93 -12.25 -2.45
CA THR A 326 12.31 -11.79 -2.24
C THR A 326 13.12 -12.81 -1.43
N HIS A 327 12.53 -13.41 -0.41
CA HIS A 327 13.16 -14.45 0.39
C HIS A 327 13.47 -15.70 -0.45
N HIS A 328 12.53 -16.15 -1.29
CA HIS A 328 12.74 -17.26 -2.21
C HIS A 328 13.83 -16.98 -3.25
N LEU A 329 13.90 -15.75 -3.76
CA LEU A 329 14.97 -15.32 -4.67
C LEU A 329 16.33 -15.31 -3.96
N ALA A 330 16.40 -14.79 -2.74
CA ALA A 330 17.63 -14.78 -1.94
C ALA A 330 18.14 -16.21 -1.68
N LEU A 331 17.24 -17.14 -1.34
CA LEU A 331 17.59 -18.56 -1.18
C LEU A 331 18.13 -19.17 -2.48
N ARG A 332 17.48 -18.91 -3.62
CA ARG A 332 17.94 -19.41 -4.92
C ARG A 332 19.30 -18.83 -5.32
N VAL A 333 19.54 -17.55 -5.01
CA VAL A 333 20.84 -16.92 -5.28
C VAL A 333 21.92 -17.57 -4.42
N ALA A 334 21.68 -17.76 -3.12
CA ALA A 334 22.65 -18.41 -2.23
C ALA A 334 22.95 -19.86 -2.63
N GLU A 335 21.94 -20.61 -3.10
CA GLU A 335 22.13 -21.96 -3.65
C GLU A 335 23.01 -21.94 -4.90
N ARG A 336 22.73 -21.03 -5.85
CA ARG A 336 23.54 -20.87 -7.06
C ARG A 336 24.96 -20.41 -6.78
N GLU A 337 25.15 -19.52 -5.82
CA GLU A 337 26.48 -19.09 -5.38
C GLU A 337 27.28 -20.26 -4.79
N LYS A 338 26.63 -21.13 -4.02
CA LYS A 338 27.27 -22.34 -3.49
C LYS A 338 27.66 -23.33 -4.59
N ASP A 339 26.76 -23.59 -5.54
CA ASP A 339 27.06 -24.45 -6.69
C ASP A 339 28.24 -23.91 -7.49
N LEU A 340 28.24 -22.61 -7.78
CA LEU A 340 29.33 -21.93 -8.48
C LEU A 340 30.64 -22.04 -7.71
N ALA A 341 30.64 -21.81 -6.40
CA ALA A 341 31.84 -21.91 -5.57
C ALA A 341 32.45 -23.32 -5.62
N ILE A 342 31.62 -24.37 -5.62
CA ILE A 342 32.07 -25.76 -5.74
C ILE A 342 32.70 -25.97 -7.14
N SER A 343 32.01 -25.61 -8.21
CA SER A 343 32.53 -25.78 -9.58
C SER A 343 33.81 -24.97 -9.83
N TYR A 344 33.92 -23.75 -9.29
CA TYR A 344 35.15 -22.97 -9.37
C TYR A 344 36.30 -23.61 -8.61
N GLY A 345 36.04 -24.19 -7.43
CA GLY A 345 37.04 -24.94 -6.66
C GLY A 345 37.58 -26.17 -7.41
N GLU A 346 36.70 -26.93 -8.05
CA GLU A 346 37.08 -28.08 -8.90
C GLU A 346 37.90 -27.63 -10.12
N MET A 347 37.49 -26.55 -10.79
CA MET A 347 38.24 -25.99 -11.91
C MET A 347 39.62 -25.48 -11.48
N GLU A 348 39.74 -24.85 -10.32
CA GLU A 348 41.02 -24.40 -9.78
C GLU A 348 41.95 -25.58 -9.49
N GLN A 349 41.42 -26.67 -8.93
CA GLN A 349 42.20 -27.87 -8.67
C GLN A 349 42.71 -28.52 -9.97
N LEU A 350 41.83 -28.67 -10.96
CA LEU A 350 42.22 -29.18 -12.29
C LEU A 350 43.25 -28.27 -12.97
N ALA A 351 43.09 -26.94 -12.88
CA ALA A 351 44.05 -25.99 -13.43
C ALA A 351 45.42 -26.10 -12.74
N ARG A 352 45.45 -26.31 -11.41
CA ARG A 352 46.69 -26.57 -10.65
C ARG A 352 47.36 -27.86 -11.10
N GLU A 353 46.61 -28.96 -11.25
CA GLU A 353 47.13 -30.25 -11.72
C GLU A 353 47.68 -30.15 -13.16
N GLN A 354 46.97 -29.46 -14.05
CA GLN A 354 47.44 -29.20 -15.41
C GLN A 354 48.70 -28.34 -15.42
N SER A 355 48.76 -27.29 -14.60
CA SER A 355 49.96 -26.43 -14.50
C SER A 355 51.18 -27.22 -14.00
N SER A 356 50.99 -28.09 -13.00
CA SER A 356 52.03 -28.98 -12.48
C SER A 356 52.51 -29.97 -13.55
N THR A 357 51.57 -30.54 -14.31
CA THR A 357 51.90 -31.46 -15.41
C THR A 357 52.62 -30.76 -16.57
N ALA A 358 52.17 -29.57 -16.94
CA ALA A 358 52.82 -28.76 -17.97
C ALA A 358 54.25 -28.38 -17.58
N GLU A 359 54.48 -28.02 -16.32
CA GLU A 359 55.82 -27.75 -15.81
C GLU A 359 56.69 -29.02 -15.83
N ARG A 360 56.15 -30.19 -15.45
CA ARG A 360 56.86 -31.47 -15.56
C ARG A 360 57.27 -31.78 -17.00
N VAL A 361 56.37 -31.58 -17.97
CA VAL A 361 56.67 -31.81 -19.40
C VAL A 361 57.71 -30.81 -19.90
N ARG A 362 57.63 -29.55 -19.48
CA ARG A 362 58.64 -28.53 -19.83
C ARG A 362 60.02 -28.93 -19.30
N ILE A 363 60.11 -29.30 -18.03
CA ILE A 363 61.36 -29.79 -17.42
C ILE A 363 61.88 -30.99 -18.22
N LEU A 364 61.06 -32.01 -18.46
CA LEU A 364 61.46 -33.18 -19.27
C LEU A 364 61.99 -32.83 -20.66
N ARG A 365 61.40 -31.82 -21.33
CA ARG A 365 61.85 -31.36 -22.64
C ARG A 365 63.20 -30.64 -22.56
N ASP A 366 63.33 -29.67 -21.65
CA ASP A 366 64.60 -28.95 -21.44
C ASP A 366 65.74 -29.94 -21.10
N LEU A 367 65.41 -31.01 -20.36
CA LEU A 367 66.33 -32.09 -20.04
C LEU A 367 66.68 -32.99 -21.23
N HIS A 368 65.70 -33.36 -22.06
CA HIS A 368 65.92 -34.14 -23.27
C HIS A 368 66.83 -33.41 -24.26
N ASP A 369 66.60 -32.10 -24.44
CA ASP A 369 67.39 -31.26 -25.32
C ASP A 369 68.83 -31.08 -24.77
N GLY A 370 68.97 -30.90 -23.45
CA GLY A 370 70.27 -30.83 -22.78
C GLY A 370 71.12 -32.07 -23.02
N VAL A 371 70.59 -33.27 -22.73
CA VAL A 371 71.32 -34.53 -22.96
C VAL A 371 71.54 -34.81 -24.45
N GLY A 372 70.56 -34.51 -25.31
CA GLY A 372 70.69 -34.66 -26.76
C GLY A 372 71.84 -33.85 -27.36
N SER A 373 72.09 -32.65 -26.83
CA SER A 373 73.21 -31.80 -27.25
C SER A 373 74.57 -32.39 -26.86
N HIS A 374 74.72 -32.94 -25.66
CA HIS A 374 75.97 -33.55 -25.20
C HIS A 374 76.27 -34.87 -25.92
N ILE A 375 75.26 -35.70 -26.18
CA ILE A 375 75.41 -36.93 -26.99
C ILE A 375 75.83 -36.59 -28.42
N SER A 376 75.19 -35.60 -29.05
CA SER A 376 75.56 -35.15 -30.40
C SER A 376 76.98 -34.60 -30.45
N THR A 377 77.43 -33.93 -29.38
CA THR A 377 78.82 -33.44 -29.26
C THR A 377 79.80 -34.60 -29.14
N ALA A 378 79.49 -35.62 -28.34
CA ALA A 378 80.32 -36.83 -28.23
C ALA A 378 80.40 -37.61 -29.56
N ILE A 379 79.30 -37.71 -30.31
CA ILE A 379 79.28 -38.33 -31.65
C ILE A 379 80.17 -37.55 -32.62
N ARG A 380 80.06 -36.21 -32.68
CA ARG A 380 80.94 -35.38 -33.52
C ARG A 380 82.41 -35.49 -33.13
N GLN A 381 82.72 -35.59 -31.84
CA GLN A 381 84.08 -35.80 -31.34
C GLN A 381 84.67 -37.14 -31.82
N LEU A 382 83.85 -38.20 -31.85
CA LEU A 382 84.20 -39.51 -32.42
C LEU A 382 84.39 -39.46 -33.95
N GLU A 383 83.47 -38.82 -34.68
CA GLU A 383 83.51 -38.74 -36.15
C GLU A 383 84.66 -37.87 -36.67
N SER A 384 85.06 -36.84 -35.92
CA SER A 384 86.17 -35.94 -36.30
C SER A 384 87.55 -36.59 -36.23
N GLY A 385 87.69 -37.78 -35.63
CA GLY A 385 88.94 -38.56 -35.60
C GLY A 385 90.11 -37.93 -34.83
N GLN A 386 89.95 -36.74 -34.24
CA GLN A 386 91.00 -36.01 -33.51
C GLN A 386 90.87 -36.08 -31.98
N SER A 387 89.83 -36.73 -31.46
CA SER A 387 89.55 -36.76 -30.03
C SER A 387 90.20 -37.99 -29.37
N ARG A 388 90.82 -37.80 -28.20
CA ARG A 388 91.37 -38.92 -27.43
C ARG A 388 90.22 -39.79 -26.91
N PRO A 389 90.33 -41.14 -26.92
CA PRO A 389 89.27 -42.02 -26.43
C PRO A 389 88.78 -41.70 -25.00
N GLY A 390 89.68 -41.16 -24.16
CA GLY A 390 89.35 -40.73 -22.80
C GLY A 390 88.44 -39.49 -22.72
N GLU A 391 88.54 -38.55 -23.66
CA GLU A 391 87.73 -37.32 -23.68
C GLU A 391 86.29 -37.62 -24.11
N VAL A 392 86.12 -38.49 -25.11
CA VAL A 392 84.78 -38.97 -25.54
C VAL A 392 84.09 -39.74 -24.41
N LEU A 393 84.83 -40.61 -23.71
CA LEU A 393 84.30 -41.36 -22.57
C LEU A 393 83.89 -40.42 -21.42
N GLN A 394 84.64 -39.33 -21.22
CA GLN A 394 84.33 -38.31 -20.23
C GLN A 394 83.05 -37.56 -20.60
N THR A 395 82.92 -37.06 -21.84
CA THR A 395 81.71 -36.39 -22.34
C THR A 395 80.46 -37.27 -22.20
N LEU A 396 80.57 -38.58 -22.48
CA LEU A 396 79.47 -39.53 -22.31
C LEU A 396 79.14 -39.81 -20.83
N ARG A 397 80.15 -39.88 -19.95
CA ARG A 397 79.95 -40.03 -18.50
C ARG A 397 79.28 -38.82 -17.90
N ASP A 398 79.69 -37.62 -18.31
CA ASP A 398 79.11 -36.36 -17.86
C ASP A 398 77.65 -36.24 -18.35
N SER A 399 77.36 -36.65 -19.59
CA SER A 399 76.00 -36.74 -20.14
C SER A 399 75.11 -37.72 -19.36
N LEU A 400 75.63 -38.91 -19.04
CA LEU A 400 74.93 -39.92 -18.25
C LEU A 400 74.69 -39.42 -16.82
N ASP A 401 75.67 -38.71 -16.26
CA ASP A 401 75.57 -38.16 -14.92
C ASP A 401 74.50 -37.06 -14.85
N GLN A 402 74.46 -36.19 -15.85
CA GLN A 402 73.47 -35.13 -16.00
C GLN A 402 72.05 -35.70 -16.20
N LEU A 403 71.89 -36.76 -17.01
CA LEU A 403 70.61 -37.48 -17.14
C LEU A 403 70.16 -38.07 -15.79
N LYS A 404 71.07 -38.72 -15.05
CA LYS A 404 70.76 -39.28 -13.73
C LYS A 404 70.35 -38.22 -12.72
N LEU A 405 71.09 -37.10 -12.65
CA LEU A 405 70.73 -35.96 -11.77
C LEU A 405 69.35 -35.39 -12.11
N SER A 406 69.03 -35.37 -13.40
CA SER A 406 67.76 -34.83 -13.90
C SER A 406 66.57 -35.74 -13.60
N ILE A 407 66.74 -37.05 -13.74
CA ILE A 407 65.74 -38.05 -13.34
C ILE A 407 65.50 -38.02 -11.83
N ASP A 408 66.58 -37.90 -11.05
CA ASP A 408 66.48 -37.77 -9.61
C ASP A 408 65.66 -36.51 -9.25
N ALA A 409 65.93 -35.36 -9.89
CA ALA A 409 65.18 -34.12 -9.66
C ALA A 409 63.67 -34.21 -10.01
N ILE A 410 63.27 -35.04 -10.98
CA ILE A 410 61.86 -35.24 -11.36
C ILE A 410 61.10 -36.10 -10.35
N ASN A 411 61.77 -37.03 -9.69
CA ASN A 411 61.14 -37.95 -8.74
C ASN A 411 60.94 -37.35 -7.34
N LEU A 412 61.41 -36.12 -7.10
CA LEU A 412 61.24 -35.47 -5.80
C LEU A 412 59.86 -34.79 -5.66
N PRO A 413 59.18 -34.96 -4.52
CA PRO A 413 58.00 -34.17 -4.18
C PRO A 413 58.33 -32.67 -4.18
N ALA A 414 57.46 -31.86 -4.78
CA ALA A 414 57.65 -30.42 -4.83
C ALA A 414 57.76 -29.82 -3.41
N GLY A 415 58.91 -29.21 -3.10
CA GLY A 415 59.17 -28.54 -1.82
C GLY A 415 59.97 -29.36 -0.79
N ASP A 416 60.34 -30.61 -1.07
CA ASP A 416 61.21 -31.41 -0.19
C ASP A 416 62.69 -31.18 -0.50
N ILE A 417 63.22 -30.08 0.03
CA ILE A 417 64.62 -29.68 -0.12
C ILE A 417 65.56 -30.64 0.63
N ASN A 418 65.07 -31.29 1.69
CA ASN A 418 65.88 -32.23 2.47
C ASN A 418 66.16 -33.50 1.66
N ALA A 419 65.16 -34.03 0.94
CA ALA A 419 65.35 -35.16 0.04
C ALA A 419 66.35 -34.83 -1.08
N LEU A 420 66.34 -33.60 -1.61
CA LEU A 420 67.27 -33.17 -2.66
C LEU A 420 68.71 -33.19 -2.15
N LEU A 421 68.93 -32.58 -0.99
CA LEU A 421 70.24 -32.50 -0.34
C LEU A 421 70.77 -33.88 0.07
N ALA A 422 69.89 -34.78 0.52
CA ALA A 422 70.24 -36.16 0.83
C ALA A 422 70.73 -36.94 -0.41
N ASN A 423 70.07 -36.75 -1.56
CA ASN A 423 70.47 -37.40 -2.81
C ASN A 423 71.83 -36.86 -3.31
N ILE A 424 72.05 -35.55 -3.23
CA ILE A 424 73.34 -34.91 -3.53
C ILE A 424 74.45 -35.47 -2.65
N ARG A 425 74.22 -35.56 -1.33
CA ARG A 425 75.18 -36.15 -0.40
C ARG A 425 75.51 -37.59 -0.78
N TYR A 426 74.49 -38.43 -0.95
CA TYR A 426 74.65 -39.85 -1.26
C TYR A 426 75.53 -40.08 -2.49
N ARG A 427 75.48 -39.18 -3.46
CA ARG A 427 76.19 -39.34 -4.74
C ARG A 427 77.57 -38.68 -4.79
N LEU A 428 77.73 -37.51 -4.16
CA LEU A 428 79.01 -36.80 -4.18
C LEU A 428 79.99 -37.34 -3.13
N GLU A 429 79.49 -37.77 -1.97
CA GLU A 429 80.32 -38.28 -0.87
C GLU A 429 81.21 -39.46 -1.32
N PRO A 430 80.72 -40.50 -2.04
CA PRO A 430 81.58 -41.58 -2.55
C PRO A 430 82.62 -41.12 -3.58
N ARG A 431 82.31 -40.08 -4.38
CA ARG A 431 83.20 -39.59 -5.45
C ARG A 431 84.36 -38.78 -4.88
N PHE A 432 84.08 -37.92 -3.89
CA PHE A 432 85.14 -37.18 -3.20
C PHE A 432 86.04 -38.10 -2.38
N LEU A 433 85.46 -39.13 -1.74
CA LEU A 433 86.21 -40.18 -1.05
C LEU A 433 87.13 -40.96 -2.00
N ALA A 434 86.67 -41.29 -3.22
CA ALA A 434 87.48 -41.97 -4.22
C ALA A 434 88.69 -41.14 -4.71
N CYS A 435 88.62 -39.81 -4.61
CA CYS A 435 89.70 -38.89 -4.95
C CYS A 435 90.60 -38.52 -3.75
N ASN A 436 90.41 -39.16 -2.58
CA ASN A 436 91.11 -38.81 -1.33
C ASN A 436 90.93 -37.35 -0.88
N ILE A 437 89.83 -36.71 -1.28
CA ILE A 437 89.49 -35.35 -0.87
C ILE A 437 88.60 -35.43 0.38
N PRO A 438 88.98 -34.77 1.50
CA PRO A 438 88.16 -34.77 2.70
C PRO A 438 86.83 -34.02 2.46
N TRP A 439 85.71 -34.73 2.58
CA TRP A 439 84.35 -34.18 2.44
C TRP A 439 83.75 -33.87 3.81
N HIS A 440 83.32 -32.62 4.03
CA HIS A 440 82.71 -32.19 5.29
C HIS A 440 81.28 -31.68 5.04
N TRP A 441 80.28 -32.46 5.48
CA TRP A 441 78.87 -32.12 5.32
C TRP A 441 78.32 -31.42 6.57
N SER A 442 78.01 -30.12 6.48
CA SER A 442 77.41 -29.34 7.56
C SER A 442 76.12 -28.68 7.10
N VAL A 443 75.00 -29.42 7.22
CA VAL A 443 73.67 -28.93 6.85
C VAL A 443 72.69 -29.31 7.95
N ASN A 444 71.97 -28.32 8.50
CA ASN A 444 70.89 -28.54 9.45
C ASN A 444 69.59 -28.87 8.72
N VAL A 445 68.71 -29.66 9.34
CA VAL A 445 67.39 -29.99 8.77
C VAL A 445 66.62 -28.71 8.49
N LEU A 446 66.30 -28.47 7.22
CA LEU A 446 65.57 -27.28 6.80
C LEU A 446 64.06 -27.51 6.92
N VAL A 447 63.31 -26.50 7.35
CA VAL A 447 61.85 -26.54 7.45
C VAL A 447 61.25 -26.69 6.05
N HIS A 448 60.22 -27.52 5.91
CA HIS A 448 59.54 -27.77 4.63
C HIS A 448 58.99 -26.45 4.06
N ILE A 449 59.55 -25.98 2.94
CA ILE A 449 59.14 -24.73 2.31
C ILE A 449 57.99 -25.04 1.35
N SER A 450 56.81 -24.46 1.59
CA SER A 450 55.68 -24.58 0.68
C SER A 450 56.01 -23.95 -0.69
N ALA A 451 55.59 -24.63 -1.76
CA ALA A 451 56.08 -24.52 -3.13
C ALA A 451 55.93 -23.16 -3.87
N HIS A 452 55.65 -22.05 -3.18
CA HIS A 452 55.42 -20.73 -3.80
C HIS A 452 56.69 -19.93 -4.15
N ARG A 453 57.90 -20.48 -3.97
CA ARG A 453 59.16 -19.82 -4.37
C ARG A 453 60.09 -20.73 -5.18
N GLY A 454 59.64 -21.16 -6.36
CA GLY A 454 60.42 -22.00 -7.30
C GLY A 454 61.74 -21.37 -7.81
N ARG A 455 61.96 -20.05 -7.63
CA ARG A 455 63.23 -19.41 -8.03
C ARG A 455 64.42 -19.74 -7.13
N CYS A 456 64.21 -19.95 -5.83
CA CYS A 456 65.32 -20.32 -4.92
C CYS A 456 65.85 -21.73 -5.18
N PHE A 457 64.99 -22.64 -5.65
CA PHE A 457 65.36 -24.02 -5.92
C PHE A 457 66.33 -24.13 -7.11
N ARG A 458 66.11 -23.34 -8.16
CA ARG A 458 66.94 -23.32 -9.36
C ARG A 458 68.36 -22.79 -9.08
N LEU A 459 68.48 -21.76 -8.24
CA LEU A 459 69.77 -21.18 -7.83
C LEU A 459 70.69 -22.16 -7.07
N ILE A 460 70.12 -23.10 -6.30
CA ILE A 460 70.91 -24.07 -5.54
C ILE A 460 71.45 -25.18 -6.45
N VAL A 461 70.66 -25.61 -7.44
CA VAL A 461 71.11 -26.61 -8.41
C VAL A 461 72.18 -26.03 -9.34
N ASP A 462 71.99 -24.80 -9.84
CA ASP A 462 72.96 -24.13 -10.72
C ASP A 462 74.31 -23.87 -10.01
N ALA A 463 74.29 -23.58 -8.70
CA ALA A 463 75.50 -23.39 -7.90
C ALA A 463 76.29 -24.68 -7.61
N ILE A 464 75.69 -25.86 -7.84
CA ILE A 464 76.32 -27.17 -7.63
C ILE A 464 76.81 -27.79 -8.95
N SER A 465 76.25 -27.35 -10.08
CA SER A 465 76.69 -27.77 -11.42
C SER A 465 77.83 -26.94 -12.02
N ALA A 466 78.15 -25.78 -11.44
CA ALA A 466 79.32 -24.96 -11.76
C ALA A 466 80.51 -25.38 -10.90
#